data_AF-A0A6G3DEY9-F1
#
_entry.id   AF-A0A6G3DEY9-F1
#
_cell.length_a   1.000
_cell.length_b   1.000
_cell.length_c   1.000
_cell.angle_alpha   90.00
_cell.angle_beta   90.00
_cell.angle_gamma   90.00
#
_symmetry.space_group_name_H-M   'P 1'
#
loop_
_entity.id
_entity.type
_entity.pdbx_description
1 polymer ?
#
loop_
_entity_poly.entity_id
_entity_poly.type
_entity_poly.pdbx_seq_one_letter_code
_entity_poly.pdbx_strand_id
1 'polypeptide(L)'
;MQTPESAYDRRRLRQWLSGEARAEGVSRRDMLRLFAAAGLAGAASVASPGTPAAAAGGTAPGIVKPLPEDLFTVRGTNAETQFASLAHTGYHTPNDRFFVRNHTATPVLSAADWRLTVWGDGLERHRAVDFSLADLKTLPSVTHSAFVECAGNGRGYFTSQQGQEVGGTAWTLGAIGVARWRGA
;
A
#
# COMPACT_ATOMS: atom_id res chain seq x y z
N MET A 1 22.51 -5.85 -15.30
CA MET A 1 23.22 -6.44 -14.15
C MET A 1 22.26 -6.47 -12.98
N GLN A 2 21.55 -7.58 -12.78
CA GLN A 2 20.57 -7.72 -11.70
C GLN A 2 21.32 -7.98 -10.40
N THR A 3 21.18 -7.12 -9.40
CA THR A 3 21.65 -7.41 -8.05
C THR A 3 20.75 -8.52 -7.50
N PRO A 4 21.28 -9.68 -7.10
CA PRO A 4 20.47 -10.72 -6.48
C PRO A 4 19.76 -10.16 -5.25
N GLU A 5 18.51 -10.55 -5.01
CA GLU A 5 17.74 -10.15 -3.83
C GLU A 5 18.53 -10.42 -2.53
N SER A 6 19.22 -11.56 -2.47
CA SER A 6 20.13 -11.91 -1.36
C SER A 6 21.30 -10.93 -1.14
N ALA A 7 21.71 -10.17 -2.17
CA ALA A 7 22.74 -9.15 -2.05
C ALA A 7 22.14 -7.81 -1.57
N TYR A 8 20.91 -7.49 -1.98
CA TYR A 8 20.13 -6.38 -1.43
C TYR A 8 19.85 -6.60 0.07
N ASP A 9 19.40 -7.80 0.45
CA ASP A 9 19.09 -8.14 1.85
C ASP A 9 20.33 -8.10 2.73
N ARG A 10 21.45 -8.66 2.26
CA ARG A 10 22.74 -8.58 2.99
C ARG A 10 23.23 -7.16 3.16
N ARG A 11 22.96 -6.27 2.21
CA ARG A 11 23.32 -4.85 2.31
C ARG A 11 22.42 -4.13 3.30
N ARG A 12 21.10 -4.34 3.23
CA ARG A 12 20.13 -3.78 4.16
C ARG A 12 20.37 -4.25 5.60
N LEU A 13 20.65 -5.54 5.79
CA LEU A 13 21.03 -6.11 7.08
C LEU A 13 22.31 -5.46 7.62
N ARG A 14 23.33 -5.27 6.80
CA ARG A 14 24.57 -4.61 7.21
C ARG A 14 24.35 -3.15 7.61
N GLN A 15 23.61 -2.39 6.80
CA GLN A 15 23.25 -1.00 7.11
C GLN A 15 22.43 -0.89 8.40
N TRP A 16 21.57 -1.88 8.66
CA TRP A 16 20.80 -1.94 9.90
C TRP A 16 21.69 -2.23 11.12
N LEU A 17 22.55 -3.25 11.01
CA LEU A 17 23.48 -3.65 12.08
C LEU A 17 24.52 -2.57 12.39
N SER A 18 24.92 -1.77 11.39
CA SER A 18 25.81 -0.61 11.58
C SER A 18 25.07 0.64 12.10
N GLY A 19 23.75 0.60 12.23
CA GLY A 19 22.93 1.74 12.65
C GLY A 19 22.79 2.84 11.61
N GLU A 20 23.26 2.60 10.37
CA GLU A 20 23.10 3.50 9.21
C GLU A 20 21.68 3.47 8.63
N ALA A 21 20.96 2.36 8.81
CA ALA A 21 19.54 2.24 8.54
C ALA A 21 18.75 2.16 9.85
N ARG A 22 17.68 2.94 9.94
CA ARG A 22 16.70 2.92 11.04
C ARG A 22 15.30 2.73 10.45
N ALA A 23 14.48 1.97 11.14
CA ALA A 23 13.07 1.77 10.89
C ALA A 23 12.44 2.08 12.23
N GLU A 24 11.74 3.21 12.26
CA GLU A 24 11.05 3.65 13.46
C GLU A 24 10.05 2.56 13.89
N GLY A 25 10.23 2.02 15.09
CA GLY A 25 9.23 1.16 15.74
C GLY A 25 9.45 -0.35 15.66
N VAL A 26 10.54 -0.86 15.09
CA VAL A 26 10.87 -2.30 15.16
C VAL A 26 12.19 -2.48 15.88
N SER A 27 12.16 -2.93 17.14
CA SER A 27 13.38 -3.24 17.88
C SER A 27 13.99 -4.55 17.36
N ARG A 28 15.31 -4.72 17.55
CA ARG A 28 16.01 -5.99 17.26
C ARG A 28 15.33 -7.22 17.90
N ARG A 29 14.61 -7.03 19.01
CA ARG A 29 13.88 -8.09 19.72
C ARG A 29 12.56 -8.45 19.05
N ASP A 30 11.91 -7.51 18.38
CA ASP A 30 10.62 -7.75 17.71
C ASP A 30 10.79 -8.61 16.45
N MET A 31 11.91 -8.43 15.76
CA MET A 31 12.26 -9.24 14.59
C MET A 31 12.58 -10.71 14.92
N LEU A 32 13.26 -10.98 16.05
CA LEU A 32 13.55 -12.35 16.48
C LEU A 32 12.26 -13.12 16.84
N ARG A 33 11.21 -12.41 17.25
CA ARG A 33 9.88 -13.00 17.53
C ARG A 33 9.12 -13.32 16.25
N LEU A 34 9.22 -12.47 15.23
CA LEU A 34 8.58 -12.69 13.93
C LEU A 34 9.15 -13.90 13.17
N PHE A 35 10.45 -14.18 13.31
CA PHE A 35 11.06 -15.38 12.70
C PHE A 35 10.64 -16.70 13.35
N ALA A 36 10.17 -16.69 14.60
CA ALA A 36 9.66 -17.88 15.26
C ALA A 36 8.25 -18.30 14.78
N ALA A 37 7.54 -17.42 14.05
CA ALA A 37 6.15 -17.63 13.65
C ALA A 37 5.94 -17.91 12.15
N ALA A 38 6.98 -17.87 11.31
CA ALA A 38 6.86 -18.06 9.86
C ALA A 38 7.07 -19.52 9.40
N GLY A 39 6.62 -20.49 10.20
CA GLY A 39 6.45 -21.87 9.78
C GLY A 39 4.96 -22.15 9.56
N LEU A 40 4.57 -22.38 8.29
CA LEU A 40 3.28 -22.92 7.82
C LEU A 40 2.16 -21.90 7.53
N ALA A 41 2.00 -21.52 6.25
CA ALA A 41 0.68 -21.36 5.62
C ALA A 41 0.80 -21.33 4.09
N GLY A 42 0.14 -22.27 3.42
CA GLY A 42 0.17 -22.48 1.97
C GLY A 42 -0.81 -21.63 1.17
N ALA A 43 -0.65 -21.69 -0.15
CA ALA A 43 -1.33 -20.88 -1.17
C ALA A 43 -2.77 -21.29 -1.45
N ALA A 44 -3.61 -20.33 -1.85
CA ALA A 44 -4.81 -20.56 -2.66
C ALA A 44 -5.07 -19.38 -3.60
N SER A 45 -5.31 -19.68 -4.88
CA SER A 45 -5.53 -18.73 -5.98
C SER A 45 -6.99 -18.76 -6.41
N VAL A 46 -7.59 -17.59 -6.65
CA VAL A 46 -8.88 -17.45 -7.37
C VAL A 46 -8.73 -16.45 -8.51
N ALA A 47 -9.18 -16.84 -9.70
CA ALA A 47 -9.12 -16.06 -10.93
C ALA A 47 -10.50 -15.50 -11.31
N SER A 48 -10.53 -14.35 -11.98
CA SER A 48 -11.65 -13.90 -12.82
C SER A 48 -11.17 -12.95 -13.93
N PRO A 49 -11.84 -12.90 -15.10
CA PRO A 49 -11.33 -12.27 -16.32
C PRO A 49 -11.72 -10.78 -16.41
N GLY A 50 -10.88 -10.01 -17.12
CA GLY A 50 -11.10 -8.59 -17.42
C GLY A 50 -11.34 -8.34 -18.91
N THR A 51 -11.93 -7.18 -19.22
CA THR A 51 -12.05 -6.61 -20.57
C THR A 51 -11.38 -5.22 -20.58
N PRO A 52 -10.68 -4.82 -21.66
CA PRO A 52 -10.00 -3.53 -21.71
C PRO A 52 -10.86 -2.46 -22.42
N ALA A 53 -10.75 -1.20 -21.97
CA ALA A 53 -11.14 -0.04 -22.76
C ALA A 53 -10.24 1.16 -22.44
N ALA A 54 -10.02 1.97 -23.49
CA ALA A 54 -8.91 2.89 -23.69
C ALA A 54 -9.11 4.32 -23.15
N ALA A 55 -8.08 5.14 -23.36
CA ALA A 55 -7.72 6.40 -22.71
C ALA A 55 -8.59 7.64 -22.99
N ALA A 56 -8.66 8.53 -21.99
CA ALA A 56 -8.75 9.98 -22.11
C ALA A 56 -8.31 10.63 -20.78
N GLY A 57 -7.72 11.83 -20.84
CA GLY A 57 -7.10 12.54 -19.71
C GLY A 57 -7.93 12.54 -18.42
N GLY A 58 -7.38 11.91 -17.40
CA GLY A 58 -8.22 11.05 -16.56
C GLY A 58 -8.64 11.66 -15.23
N THR A 59 -9.85 12.24 -15.18
CA THR A 59 -10.70 11.91 -14.04
C THR A 59 -11.02 10.42 -14.15
N ALA A 60 -10.39 9.60 -13.34
CA ALA A 60 -10.69 8.17 -13.31
C ALA A 60 -12.06 7.95 -12.63
N PRO A 61 -12.97 7.14 -13.20
CA PRO A 61 -14.26 6.87 -12.59
C PRO A 61 -14.12 6.44 -11.13
N GLY A 62 -14.74 7.20 -10.23
CA GLY A 62 -14.74 6.91 -8.79
C GLY A 62 -13.44 7.27 -8.05
N ILE A 63 -12.51 8.03 -8.63
CA ILE A 63 -11.36 8.59 -7.90
C ILE A 63 -11.55 10.09 -7.71
N VAL A 64 -11.55 10.55 -6.45
CA VAL A 64 -11.67 11.99 -6.10
C VAL A 64 -10.31 12.70 -6.10
N LYS A 65 -9.22 11.95 -5.88
CA LYS A 65 -7.86 12.50 -5.90
C LYS A 65 -7.54 13.08 -7.30
N PRO A 66 -6.93 14.27 -7.42
CA PRO A 66 -6.43 14.78 -8.69
C PRO A 66 -5.37 13.84 -9.30
N LEU A 67 -5.48 13.56 -10.60
CA LEU A 67 -4.58 12.67 -11.33
C LEU A 67 -3.94 13.39 -12.54
N PRO A 68 -3.00 14.31 -12.31
CA PRO A 68 -2.25 14.92 -13.40
C PRO A 68 -1.57 13.86 -14.27
N GLU A 69 -1.66 14.01 -15.59
CA GLU A 69 -1.13 13.04 -16.55
C GLU A 69 0.41 12.91 -16.51
N ASP A 70 1.13 13.86 -15.93
CA ASP A 70 2.57 13.81 -15.71
C ASP A 70 2.95 13.02 -14.44
N LEU A 71 2.00 12.81 -13.53
CA LEU A 71 2.20 12.10 -12.27
C LEU A 71 1.60 10.71 -12.26
N PHE A 72 0.58 10.45 -13.09
CA PHE A 72 -0.19 9.20 -13.02
C PHE A 72 -0.43 8.54 -14.37
N THR A 73 -0.48 7.21 -14.34
CA THR A 73 -1.07 6.37 -15.38
C THR A 73 -2.41 5.84 -14.86
N VAL A 74 -3.51 6.26 -15.48
CA VAL A 74 -4.86 5.81 -15.09
C VAL A 74 -5.11 4.38 -15.58
N ARG A 75 -5.61 3.52 -14.69
CA ARG A 75 -5.88 2.10 -14.90
C ARG A 75 -7.29 1.71 -14.43
N GLY A 76 -8.31 2.30 -15.06
CA GLY A 76 -9.71 2.12 -14.67
C GLY A 76 -10.05 2.88 -13.38
N THR A 77 -10.56 2.19 -12.36
CA THR A 77 -10.81 2.75 -11.01
C THR A 77 -9.53 2.89 -10.16
N ASN A 78 -8.36 2.77 -10.77
CA ASN A 78 -7.05 2.79 -10.12
C ASN A 78 -6.14 3.78 -10.85
N ALA A 79 -5.12 4.30 -10.18
CA ALA A 79 -4.11 5.16 -10.76
C ALA A 79 -2.72 4.78 -10.24
N GLU A 80 -1.81 4.52 -11.15
CA GLU A 80 -0.42 4.18 -10.87
C GLU A 80 0.43 5.44 -10.89
N THR A 81 1.27 5.64 -9.87
CA THR A 81 2.23 6.73 -9.88
C THR A 81 3.26 6.48 -10.99
N GLN A 82 3.52 7.48 -11.82
CA GLN A 82 4.63 7.38 -12.76
C GLN A 82 5.93 7.30 -11.97
N PHE A 83 6.63 6.17 -12.08
CA PHE A 83 7.81 5.89 -11.25
C PHE A 83 8.90 6.97 -11.39
N ALA A 84 9.05 7.54 -12.59
CA ALA A 84 9.97 8.65 -12.85
C ALA A 84 9.64 9.92 -12.04
N SER A 85 8.36 10.18 -11.74
CA SER A 85 7.94 11.33 -10.94
C SER A 85 8.41 11.28 -9.47
N LEU A 86 8.93 10.13 -9.02
CA LEU A 86 9.46 9.92 -7.66
C LEU A 86 10.96 10.22 -7.52
N ALA A 87 11.69 10.46 -8.62
CA ALA A 87 13.16 10.56 -8.61
C ALA A 87 13.74 11.62 -7.64
N HIS A 88 12.92 12.61 -7.24
CA HIS A 88 13.33 13.72 -6.39
C HIS A 88 12.44 13.92 -5.15
N THR A 89 11.62 12.94 -4.80
CA THR A 89 10.67 13.09 -3.68
C THR A 89 11.24 12.66 -2.32
N GLY A 90 12.42 12.02 -2.30
CA GLY A 90 13.02 11.46 -1.09
C GLY A 90 12.39 10.13 -0.67
N TYR A 91 12.57 9.74 0.59
CA TYR A 91 12.13 8.43 1.10
C TYR A 91 10.61 8.30 1.20
N HIS A 92 9.91 9.38 1.54
CA HIS A 92 8.45 9.38 1.66
C HIS A 92 7.83 9.88 0.36
N THR A 93 6.91 9.09 -0.18
CA THR A 93 6.08 9.45 -1.32
C THR A 93 5.13 10.60 -0.93
N PRO A 94 5.19 11.75 -1.61
CA PRO A 94 4.25 12.84 -1.40
C PRO A 94 2.80 12.39 -1.58
N ASN A 95 1.88 12.93 -0.78
CA ASN A 95 0.47 12.51 -0.82
C ASN A 95 -0.16 12.72 -2.21
N ASP A 96 0.25 13.77 -2.93
CA ASP A 96 -0.17 14.06 -4.31
C ASP A 96 0.34 13.01 -5.31
N ARG A 97 1.40 12.27 -4.99
CA ARG A 97 2.01 11.21 -5.81
C ARG A 97 1.79 9.79 -5.29
N PHE A 98 1.06 9.58 -4.21
CA PHE A 98 0.73 8.22 -3.75
C PHE A 98 -0.23 7.52 -4.72
N PHE A 99 0.03 6.27 -5.09
CA PHE A 99 -0.84 5.53 -6.00
C PHE A 99 -2.26 5.35 -5.44
N VAL A 100 -3.24 5.14 -6.32
CA VAL A 100 -4.65 4.91 -5.95
C VAL A 100 -5.05 3.52 -6.38
N ARG A 101 -5.49 2.69 -5.43
CA ARG A 101 -6.05 1.36 -5.72
C ARG A 101 -7.43 1.23 -5.10
N ASN A 102 -8.47 1.27 -5.92
CA ASN A 102 -9.85 1.13 -5.46
C ASN A 102 -10.54 -0.07 -6.14
N HIS A 103 -11.23 -0.89 -5.35
CA HIS A 103 -12.15 -1.91 -5.88
C HIS A 103 -13.49 -1.29 -6.30
N THR A 104 -13.82 -0.13 -5.73
CA THR A 104 -15.08 0.60 -5.92
C THR A 104 -14.77 2.09 -6.11
N ALA A 105 -15.76 2.98 -5.95
CA ALA A 105 -15.53 4.42 -5.92
C ALA A 105 -15.08 4.90 -4.53
N THR A 106 -14.30 5.98 -4.49
CA THR A 106 -13.97 6.71 -3.26
C THR A 106 -15.25 7.23 -2.61
N PRO A 107 -15.55 6.83 -1.35
CA PRO A 107 -16.73 7.32 -0.66
C PRO A 107 -16.58 8.80 -0.29
N VAL A 108 -17.67 9.57 -0.40
CA VAL A 108 -17.75 10.94 0.11
C VAL A 108 -18.42 10.88 1.48
N LEU A 109 -17.67 11.22 2.53
CA LEU A 109 -18.08 11.03 3.91
C LEU A 109 -18.11 12.38 4.66
N SER A 110 -19.13 12.58 5.49
CA SER A 110 -19.16 13.65 6.49
C SER A 110 -18.37 13.20 7.72
N ALA A 111 -17.40 14.02 8.15
CA ALA A 111 -16.58 13.70 9.32
C ALA A 111 -17.38 13.72 10.63
N ALA A 112 -18.47 14.49 10.70
CA ALA A 112 -19.33 14.57 11.88
C ALA A 112 -20.19 13.31 12.05
N ASP A 113 -20.64 12.74 10.93
CA ASP A 113 -21.59 11.63 10.90
C ASP A 113 -20.90 10.27 10.82
N TRP A 114 -19.61 10.23 10.47
CA TRP A 114 -18.84 8.99 10.37
C TRP A 114 -18.69 8.28 11.72
N ARG A 115 -18.81 6.95 11.71
CA ARG A 115 -18.62 6.08 12.86
C ARG A 115 -17.79 4.85 12.49
N LEU A 116 -16.93 4.41 13.42
CA LEU A 116 -16.23 3.13 13.39
C LEU A 116 -16.83 2.21 14.45
N THR A 117 -17.47 1.14 14.01
CA THR A 117 -17.94 0.07 14.90
C THR A 117 -16.86 -1.00 15.02
N VAL A 118 -16.32 -1.16 16.22
CA VAL A 118 -15.43 -2.28 16.57
C VAL A 118 -16.25 -3.33 17.30
N TRP A 119 -16.18 -4.58 16.86
CA TRP A 119 -16.91 -5.70 17.45
C TRP A 119 -16.02 -6.95 17.45
N GLY A 120 -16.28 -7.87 18.37
CA GLY A 120 -15.48 -9.10 18.52
C GLY A 120 -15.50 -9.63 19.94
N ASP A 121 -15.00 -10.85 20.10
CA ASP A 121 -14.87 -11.55 21.38
C ASP A 121 -13.83 -10.92 22.32
N GLY A 122 -12.79 -10.28 21.76
CA GLY A 122 -11.77 -9.54 22.50
C GLY A 122 -12.23 -8.24 23.17
N LEU A 123 -13.49 -7.84 22.99
CA LEU A 123 -14.07 -6.67 23.65
C LEU A 123 -14.68 -7.03 25.00
N GLU A 124 -14.58 -6.10 25.96
CA GLU A 124 -15.27 -6.26 27.24
C GLU A 124 -16.76 -6.53 27.02
N ARG A 125 -17.25 -7.60 27.64
CA ARG A 125 -18.67 -8.03 27.59
C ARG A 125 -19.17 -8.40 26.18
N HIS A 126 -18.28 -8.63 25.21
CA HIS A 126 -18.62 -9.00 23.82
C HIS A 126 -19.60 -8.04 23.13
N ARG A 127 -19.55 -6.75 23.49
CA ARG A 127 -20.42 -5.73 22.91
C ARG A 127 -19.65 -4.91 21.88
N ALA A 128 -20.31 -4.60 20.77
CA ALA A 128 -19.79 -3.66 19.80
C ALA A 128 -19.63 -2.27 20.44
N VAL A 129 -18.60 -1.55 20.03
CA VAL A 129 -18.30 -0.19 20.48
C VAL A 129 -18.18 0.70 19.25
N ASP A 130 -18.90 1.82 19.27
CA ASP A 130 -18.86 2.82 18.21
C ASP A 130 -17.95 3.98 18.60
N PHE A 131 -17.04 4.34 17.70
CA PHE A 131 -16.18 5.51 17.83
C PHE A 131 -16.54 6.55 16.76
N SER A 132 -16.68 7.82 17.17
CA SER A 132 -16.63 8.94 16.24
C SER A 132 -15.18 9.25 15.84
N LEU A 133 -14.99 10.05 14.78
CA LEU A 133 -13.65 10.53 14.43
C LEU A 133 -13.05 11.41 15.55
N ALA A 134 -13.87 12.13 16.31
CA ALA A 134 -13.42 12.93 17.44
C ALA A 134 -12.87 12.04 18.56
N ASP A 135 -13.57 10.94 18.89
CA ASP A 135 -13.14 9.97 19.90
C ASP A 135 -11.77 9.39 19.54
N LEU A 136 -11.59 8.94 18.29
CA LEU A 136 -10.32 8.37 17.83
C LEU A 136 -9.15 9.36 17.93
N LYS A 137 -9.40 10.66 17.72
CA LYS A 137 -8.36 11.70 17.83
C LYS A 137 -7.93 11.99 19.28
N THR A 138 -8.71 11.59 20.27
CA THR A 138 -8.34 11.72 21.70
C THR A 138 -7.43 10.59 22.19
N LEU A 139 -7.40 9.45 21.47
CA LEU A 139 -6.56 8.31 21.82
C LEU A 139 -5.06 8.64 21.63
N PRO A 140 -4.16 8.01 22.41
CA PRO A 140 -2.73 8.17 22.21
C PRO A 140 -2.33 7.80 20.78
N SER A 141 -1.71 8.74 20.05
CA SER A 141 -1.28 8.47 18.67
C SER A 141 0.14 7.89 18.64
N VAL A 142 0.35 6.89 17.81
CA VAL A 142 1.67 6.41 17.38
C VAL A 142 1.99 6.91 15.97
N THR A 143 3.26 6.89 15.59
CA THR A 143 3.70 7.28 14.25
C THR A 143 4.69 6.26 13.71
N HIS A 144 4.42 5.76 12.50
CA HIS A 144 5.25 4.76 11.83
C HIS A 144 5.51 5.13 10.38
N SER A 145 6.76 4.95 9.96
CA SER A 145 7.14 5.04 8.55
C SER A 145 6.95 3.65 7.92
N ALA A 146 6.00 3.51 7.01
CA ALA A 146 5.69 2.23 6.37
C ALA A 146 5.34 2.42 4.89
N PHE A 147 5.65 1.39 4.11
CA PHE A 147 5.24 1.31 2.71
C PHE A 147 3.91 0.56 2.58
N VAL A 148 3.16 0.92 1.55
CA VAL A 148 2.03 0.14 1.06
C VAL A 148 2.35 -0.20 -0.38
N GLU A 149 2.35 -1.49 -0.71
CA GLU A 149 2.56 -2.00 -2.04
C GLU A 149 1.35 -2.85 -2.45
N CYS A 150 0.85 -2.63 -3.66
CA CYS A 150 -0.16 -3.50 -4.22
C CYS A 150 0.47 -4.87 -4.51
N ALA A 151 -0.17 -5.97 -4.11
CA ALA A 151 0.24 -7.32 -4.51
C ALA A 151 0.27 -7.53 -6.04
N GLY A 152 -0.31 -6.62 -6.82
CA GLY A 152 -0.21 -6.59 -8.27
C GLY A 152 0.92 -5.74 -8.85
N ASN A 153 1.77 -5.10 -8.04
CA ASN A 153 2.89 -4.30 -8.54
C ASN A 153 3.77 -5.18 -9.46
N GLY A 154 4.11 -4.68 -10.64
CA GLY A 154 4.85 -5.41 -11.68
C GLY A 154 4.01 -6.41 -12.50
N ARG A 155 2.70 -6.55 -12.27
CA ARG A 155 1.85 -7.53 -12.97
C ARG A 155 1.88 -7.40 -14.49
N GLY A 156 1.99 -6.18 -15.04
CA GLY A 156 2.05 -5.95 -16.47
C GLY A 156 3.24 -6.63 -17.17
N TYR A 157 4.32 -6.92 -16.42
CA TYR A 157 5.52 -7.54 -16.98
C TYR A 157 5.37 -9.03 -17.25
N PHE A 158 4.41 -9.74 -16.65
CA PHE A 158 4.11 -11.12 -17.03
C PHE A 158 3.74 -11.19 -18.51
N THR A 159 2.86 -10.30 -18.96
CA THR A 159 2.46 -10.26 -20.37
C THR A 159 3.57 -9.67 -21.23
N SER A 160 4.12 -8.50 -20.85
CA SER A 160 5.05 -7.78 -21.73
C SER A 160 6.45 -8.40 -21.83
N GLN A 161 6.90 -9.20 -20.86
CA GLN A 161 8.24 -9.79 -20.83
C GLN A 161 8.23 -11.31 -20.93
N GLN A 162 7.18 -11.97 -20.45
CA GLN A 162 7.10 -13.44 -20.40
C GLN A 162 6.07 -14.00 -21.39
N GLY A 163 5.30 -13.14 -22.07
CA GLY A 163 4.23 -13.57 -22.98
C GLY A 163 3.06 -14.26 -22.26
N GLN A 164 2.96 -14.12 -20.94
CA GLN A 164 1.91 -14.73 -20.14
C GLN A 164 0.80 -13.71 -19.84
N GLU A 165 -0.37 -13.91 -20.38
CA GLU A 165 -1.55 -13.10 -20.05
C GLU A 165 -2.04 -13.42 -18.63
N VAL A 166 -2.26 -12.38 -17.83
CA VAL A 166 -2.72 -12.49 -16.44
C VAL A 166 -3.86 -11.50 -16.18
N GLY A 167 -4.84 -11.93 -15.39
CA GLY A 167 -5.97 -11.08 -15.00
C GLY A 167 -5.60 -10.01 -13.97
N GLY A 168 -6.39 -8.94 -13.94
CA GLY A 168 -6.29 -7.83 -13.00
C GLY A 168 -5.61 -6.59 -13.60
N THR A 169 -5.48 -5.55 -12.77
CA THR A 169 -4.86 -4.29 -13.19
C THR A 169 -3.39 -4.51 -13.57
N ALA A 170 -3.03 -4.17 -14.81
CA ALA A 170 -1.69 -4.38 -15.37
C ALA A 170 -0.66 -3.36 -14.85
N TRP A 171 -0.38 -3.38 -13.55
CA TRP A 171 0.56 -2.44 -12.94
C TRP A 171 1.99 -2.59 -13.50
N THR A 172 2.71 -1.48 -13.64
CA THR A 172 4.17 -1.47 -13.75
C THR A 172 4.79 -1.33 -12.36
N LEU A 173 5.78 -0.46 -12.14
CA LEU A 173 6.52 -0.34 -10.87
C LEU A 173 5.96 0.73 -9.91
N GLY A 174 4.90 1.42 -10.32
CA GLY A 174 4.35 2.57 -9.58
C GLY A 174 3.25 2.24 -8.57
N ALA A 175 2.94 0.96 -8.32
CA ALA A 175 1.87 0.55 -7.41
C ALA A 175 2.37 0.41 -5.96
N ILE A 176 3.20 1.36 -5.53
CA ILE A 176 3.84 1.39 -4.21
C ILE A 176 4.00 2.84 -3.75
N GLY A 177 3.90 3.06 -2.44
CA GLY A 177 4.23 4.34 -1.83
C GLY A 177 4.69 4.17 -0.39
N VAL A 178 5.57 5.05 0.08
CA VAL A 178 6.05 5.07 1.46
C VAL A 178 5.51 6.32 2.14
N ALA A 179 4.89 6.19 3.30
CA ALA A 179 4.38 7.34 4.04
C ALA A 179 4.70 7.24 5.52
N ARG A 180 4.61 8.38 6.19
CA ARG A 180 4.58 8.47 7.64
C ARG A 180 3.12 8.45 8.08
N TRP A 181 2.71 7.35 8.68
CA TRP A 181 1.34 7.11 9.15
C TRP A 181 1.24 7.49 10.62
N ARG A 182 0.18 8.21 10.99
CA ARG A 182 -0.11 8.59 12.37
C ARG A 182 -1.57 8.31 12.68
N GLY A 183 -1.81 7.63 13.81
CA GLY A 183 -3.13 7.24 14.27
C GLY A 183 -3.05 6.57 15.63
N ALA A 184 -4.21 6.20 16.17
CA ALA A 184 -4.33 5.35 17.36
C ALA A 184 -4.21 3.87 16.99
#